data_AF-A0AA88LM21-F1
#
_entry.id   AF-A0AA88LM21-F1
#
_cell.length_a   1.000
_cell.length_b   1.000
_cell.length_c   1.000
_cell.angle_alpha   90.00
_cell.angle_beta   90.00
_cell.angle_gamma   90.00
#
_symmetry.space_group_name_H-M   'P 1'
#
loop_
_entity.id
_entity.type
_entity.pdbx_description
1 polymer ?
#
loop_
_entity_poly.entity_id
_entity_poly.type
_entity_poly.pdbx_seq_one_letter_code
_entity_poly.pdbx_strand_id
1 'polypeptide(L)'
;MKVLSVVVLAVLGCSLAQGRIVDKCDLRNQLVTAISALTVNGEHKAMNDANDVAKFVCHAEKSAGFNTSAVTDLPAGIEDTSHQGGQNWPSTGQQQSNDASPWQTREPPQPWTLLGVFQLSNRLFCDDGQNPSKNICDTSCSNFLDDDTTDDVNCLLKFFSNSGFGAVQMSIEEILKMIHLILQPDCKDVQDSEYFAGCSQPPAP
;
A
#
# COMPACT_ATOMS: atom_id res chain seq x y z
N MET A 1 18.25 -25.29 -56.22
CA MET A 1 17.06 -25.29 -55.35
C MET A 1 17.19 -24.11 -54.40
N LYS A 2 16.28 -23.12 -54.49
CA LYS A 2 16.26 -21.95 -53.62
C LYS A 2 15.47 -22.33 -52.36
N VAL A 3 16.12 -22.35 -51.20
CA VAL A 3 15.43 -22.58 -49.92
C VAL A 3 15.01 -21.20 -49.41
N LEU A 4 13.72 -20.89 -49.47
CA LEU A 4 13.17 -19.71 -48.80
C LEU A 4 13.08 -20.02 -47.31
N SER A 5 13.98 -19.41 -46.53
CA SER A 5 13.87 -19.38 -45.08
C SER A 5 12.72 -18.47 -44.67
N VAL A 6 11.61 -19.05 -44.22
CA VAL A 6 10.54 -18.31 -43.54
C VAL A 6 11.02 -18.04 -42.12
N VAL A 7 11.36 -16.79 -41.83
CA VAL A 7 11.66 -16.34 -40.47
C VAL A 7 10.32 -16.07 -39.78
N VAL A 8 9.92 -16.99 -38.91
CA VAL A 8 8.78 -16.79 -38.00
C VAL A 8 9.29 -15.95 -36.83
N LEU A 9 8.99 -14.65 -36.82
CA LEU A 9 9.19 -13.81 -35.65
C LEU A 9 8.11 -14.18 -34.62
N ALA A 10 8.45 -15.08 -33.71
CA ALA A 10 7.70 -15.28 -32.49
C ALA A 10 7.87 -14.03 -31.62
N VAL A 11 6.93 -13.09 -31.75
CA VAL A 11 6.80 -11.99 -30.79
C VAL A 11 6.23 -12.62 -29.52
N LEU A 12 7.12 -12.97 -28.59
CA LEU A 12 6.73 -13.21 -27.21
C LEU A 12 6.13 -11.88 -26.71
N GLY A 13 4.80 -11.83 -26.64
CA GLY A 13 4.09 -10.73 -26.03
C GLY A 13 4.48 -10.67 -24.56
N CYS A 14 5.45 -9.82 -24.21
CA CYS A 14 5.42 -9.21 -22.90
C CYS A 14 4.09 -8.46 -22.86
N SER A 15 3.15 -8.92 -22.03
CA SER A 15 2.11 -8.03 -21.50
C SER A 15 2.86 -6.90 -20.80
N LEU A 16 3.14 -5.84 -21.54
CA LEU A 16 3.61 -4.60 -20.96
C LEU A 16 2.46 -4.18 -20.05
N ALA A 17 2.59 -4.41 -18.75
CA ALA A 17 1.86 -3.63 -17.77
C ALA A 17 2.31 -2.18 -18.05
N GLN A 18 1.52 -1.50 -18.87
CA GLN A 18 1.72 -0.09 -19.17
C GLN A 18 1.22 0.64 -17.93
N GLY A 19 2.10 1.45 -17.35
CA GLY A 19 1.75 2.36 -16.26
C GLY A 19 1.67 3.79 -16.75
N ARG A 20 0.98 4.60 -15.96
CA ARG A 20 0.78 6.02 -16.23
C ARG A 20 0.97 6.87 -14.98
N ILE A 21 1.06 8.18 -15.22
CA ILE A 21 0.93 9.19 -14.17
C ILE A 21 -0.55 9.59 -14.09
N VAL A 22 -1.19 9.35 -12.95
CA VAL A 22 -2.59 9.71 -12.73
C VAL A 22 -2.68 11.20 -12.34
N ASP A 23 -3.71 11.89 -12.83
CA ASP A 23 -3.96 13.27 -12.43
C ASP A 23 -4.45 13.35 -10.97
N LYS A 24 -3.97 14.35 -10.23
CA LYS A 24 -4.30 14.57 -8.82
C LYS A 24 -5.80 14.70 -8.56
N CYS A 25 -6.51 15.45 -9.41
CA CYS A 25 -7.94 15.67 -9.28
C CYS A 25 -8.74 14.43 -9.69
N ASP A 26 -8.27 13.68 -10.69
CA ASP A 26 -8.87 12.40 -11.08
C ASP A 26 -8.76 11.35 -9.98
N LEU A 27 -7.58 11.20 -9.35
CA LEU A 27 -7.39 10.27 -8.24
C LEU A 27 -8.30 10.62 -7.04
N ARG A 28 -8.41 11.92 -6.72
CA ARG A 28 -9.38 12.41 -5.72
C ARG A 28 -10.82 12.02 -6.09
N ASN A 29 -11.22 12.23 -7.34
CA ASN A 29 -12.58 11.92 -7.79
C ASN A 29 -12.88 10.42 -7.67
N GLN A 30 -11.94 9.56 -8.08
CA GLN A 30 -12.09 8.11 -7.92
C GLN A 30 -12.28 7.70 -6.46
N LEU A 31 -11.47 8.24 -5.55
CA LEU A 31 -11.60 7.99 -4.10
C LEU A 31 -12.96 8.45 -3.56
N VAL A 32 -13.39 9.68 -3.89
CA VAL A 32 -14.69 10.21 -3.45
C VAL A 32 -15.85 9.36 -3.97
N THR A 33 -15.82 8.95 -5.24
CA THR A 33 -16.83 8.07 -5.84
C THR A 33 -16.85 6.70 -5.16
N ALA A 34 -15.69 6.08 -4.95
CA ALA A 34 -15.58 4.78 -4.33
C ALA A 34 -16.05 4.81 -2.86
N ILE A 35 -15.67 5.83 -2.09
CA ILE A 35 -16.15 6.03 -0.71
C ILE A 35 -17.67 6.15 -0.71
N SER A 36 -18.24 6.98 -1.59
CA SER A 36 -19.69 7.19 -1.67
C SER A 36 -20.44 5.88 -1.93
N ALA A 37 -19.91 5.00 -2.77
CA ALA A 37 -20.50 3.69 -3.05
C ALA A 37 -20.51 2.74 -1.83
N LEU A 38 -19.55 2.87 -0.90
CA LEU A 38 -19.49 2.08 0.33
C LEU A 38 -20.55 2.51 1.37
N THR A 39 -21.01 3.77 1.31
CA THR A 39 -21.91 4.35 2.33
C THR A 39 -23.37 3.87 2.26
N VAL A 40 -23.75 3.14 1.22
CA VAL A 40 -25.14 2.76 0.92
C VAL A 40 -25.74 1.77 1.96
N ASN A 41 -24.92 1.14 2.81
CA ASN A 41 -25.35 0.09 3.75
C ASN A 41 -25.37 0.46 5.25
N GLY A 42 -25.24 1.74 5.61
CA GLY A 42 -25.69 2.21 6.94
C GLY A 42 -24.80 1.91 8.15
N GLU A 43 -23.49 1.65 8.00
CA GLU A 43 -22.55 1.72 9.13
C GLU A 43 -21.31 2.54 8.74
N HIS A 44 -21.27 3.81 9.14
CA HIS A 44 -20.08 4.64 9.04
C HIS A 44 -19.26 4.57 10.31
N LYS A 45 -17.98 4.16 10.22
CA LYS A 45 -16.92 4.79 11.01
C LYS A 45 -15.49 4.47 10.56
N ALA A 46 -15.12 4.67 9.30
CA ALA A 46 -13.72 4.90 8.97
C ALA A 46 -13.64 5.63 7.63
N MET A 47 -13.13 6.86 7.65
CA MET A 47 -13.06 7.81 6.51
C MET A 47 -14.40 8.44 6.11
N ASN A 48 -14.74 9.56 6.76
CA ASN A 48 -15.83 10.43 6.32
C ASN A 48 -15.44 11.91 6.39
N ASP A 49 -14.14 12.20 6.49
CA ASP A 49 -13.60 13.54 6.39
C ASP A 49 -13.01 13.71 4.98
N ALA A 50 -13.35 14.79 4.29
CA ALA A 50 -12.72 15.15 3.01
C ALA A 50 -11.19 15.23 3.15
N ASN A 51 -10.70 15.57 4.34
CA ASN A 51 -9.27 15.58 4.65
C ASN A 51 -8.63 14.17 4.58
N ASP A 52 -9.38 13.08 4.76
CA ASP A 52 -8.83 11.72 4.63
C ASP A 52 -8.53 11.37 3.17
N VAL A 53 -9.39 11.80 2.24
CA VAL A 53 -9.10 11.71 0.80
C VAL A 53 -7.85 12.52 0.46
N ALA A 54 -7.72 13.72 1.01
CA ALA A 54 -6.54 14.56 0.79
C ALA A 54 -5.24 13.88 1.29
N LYS A 55 -5.27 13.20 2.44
CA LYS A 55 -4.13 12.43 2.96
C LYS A 55 -3.72 11.29 2.02
N PHE A 56 -4.67 10.55 1.46
CA PHE A 56 -4.37 9.46 0.53
C PHE A 56 -3.80 9.95 -0.80
N VAL A 57 -4.37 11.02 -1.35
CA VAL A 57 -3.83 11.62 -2.57
C VAL A 57 -2.47 12.27 -2.31
N CYS A 58 -2.24 12.85 -1.13
CA CYS A 58 -0.92 13.32 -0.70
C CYS A 58 0.08 12.15 -0.59
N HIS A 59 -0.31 11.03 0.00
CA HIS A 59 0.54 9.83 0.05
C HIS A 59 0.93 9.35 -1.35
N ALA A 60 -0.03 9.28 -2.29
CA ALA A 60 0.25 8.91 -3.68
C ALA A 60 1.23 9.89 -4.36
N GLU A 61 1.11 11.19 -4.09
CA GLU A 61 2.05 12.20 -4.58
C GLU A 61 3.46 11.97 -4.02
N LYS A 62 3.59 11.78 -2.70
CA LYS A 62 4.88 11.72 -2.02
C LYS A 62 5.61 10.40 -2.21
N SER A 63 4.86 9.31 -2.29
CA SER A 63 5.42 7.95 -2.32
C SER A 63 5.66 7.44 -3.75
N ALA A 64 4.79 7.82 -4.70
CA ALA A 64 4.83 7.31 -6.07
C ALA A 64 4.89 8.41 -7.14
N GLY A 65 4.71 9.69 -6.79
CA GLY A 65 4.58 10.76 -7.78
C GLY A 65 3.40 10.52 -8.74
N PHE A 66 2.33 9.89 -8.23
CA PHE A 66 1.17 9.40 -9.00
C PHE A 66 1.46 8.34 -10.08
N ASN A 67 2.64 7.72 -10.08
CA ASN A 67 2.99 6.66 -11.02
C ASN A 67 2.33 5.32 -10.63
N THR A 68 1.47 4.79 -11.51
CA THR A 68 0.76 3.52 -11.27
C THR A 68 1.64 2.29 -11.40
N SER A 69 2.82 2.36 -12.01
CA SER A 69 3.81 1.27 -12.01
C SER A 69 4.96 1.51 -11.03
N ALA A 70 4.78 2.35 -10.01
CA ALA A 70 5.82 2.58 -9.00
C ALA A 70 6.10 1.30 -8.20
N VAL A 71 7.39 0.96 -8.07
CA VAL A 71 7.86 -0.20 -7.30
C VAL A 71 8.96 0.27 -6.35
N THR A 72 8.78 0.00 -5.05
CA THR A 72 9.77 0.28 -4.02
C THR A 72 10.06 -0.96 -3.21
N ASP A 73 11.30 -1.44 -3.24
CA ASP A 73 11.73 -2.53 -2.38
C ASP A 73 12.14 -2.00 -1.00
N LEU A 74 11.50 -2.51 0.04
CA LEU A 74 11.90 -2.32 1.43
C LEU A 74 12.83 -3.47 1.83
N PRO A 75 14.10 -3.16 2.17
CA PRO A 75 15.06 -4.18 2.54
C PRO A 75 14.58 -4.94 3.78
N ALA A 76 14.76 -6.26 3.74
CA ALA A 76 14.62 -7.15 4.87
C ALA A 76 15.51 -6.70 6.04
N GLY A 77 14.91 -6.29 7.15
CA GLY A 77 15.61 -6.15 8.43
C GLY A 77 16.47 -4.90 8.56
N ILE A 78 15.82 -3.73 8.71
CA ILE A 78 16.22 -2.91 9.86
C ILE A 78 15.44 -3.50 11.04
N GLU A 79 16.10 -4.41 11.77
CA GLU A 79 15.70 -4.64 13.16
C GLU A 79 15.63 -3.26 13.79
N ASP A 80 14.49 -2.94 14.39
CA ASP A 80 14.36 -1.74 15.19
C ASP A 80 15.25 -1.90 16.43
N THR A 81 16.55 -1.63 16.29
CA THR A 81 17.44 -1.43 17.43
C THR A 81 17.13 -0.10 18.14
N SER A 82 16.09 0.63 17.74
CA SER A 82 15.62 1.87 18.37
C SER A 82 14.58 1.68 19.48
N HIS A 83 14.57 0.50 20.12
CA HIS A 83 14.34 0.46 21.57
C HIS A 83 15.56 0.96 22.36
N GLN A 84 16.25 2.01 21.90
CA GLN A 84 17.15 2.83 22.70
C GLN A 84 17.08 4.30 22.27
N GLY A 85 16.33 5.09 23.07
CA GLY A 85 16.50 6.54 23.21
C GLY A 85 15.44 7.41 22.52
N GLY A 86 14.44 7.96 23.21
CA GLY A 86 14.26 7.99 24.65
C GLY A 86 13.01 8.72 25.10
N GLN A 87 12.45 8.24 26.20
CA GLN A 87 11.98 9.07 27.30
C GLN A 87 12.50 8.43 28.59
N ASN A 88 13.49 9.10 29.18
CA ASN A 88 14.06 8.96 30.53
C ASN A 88 13.94 7.58 31.22
N TRP A 89 15.02 6.78 31.24
CA TRP A 89 15.11 5.55 32.04
C TRP A 89 16.18 5.70 33.15
N PRO A 90 15.84 5.47 34.44
CA PRO A 90 16.83 5.36 35.51
C PRO A 90 17.42 3.94 35.57
N SER A 91 18.75 3.84 35.60
CA SER A 91 19.48 2.58 35.76
C SER A 91 19.30 1.98 37.15
N THR A 92 19.05 0.66 37.23
CA THR A 92 19.62 -0.26 38.24
C THR A 92 19.25 -1.70 37.91
N GLY A 93 20.19 -2.63 38.07
CA GLY A 93 19.90 -4.06 38.27
C GLY A 93 20.48 -4.99 37.22
N GLN A 94 21.56 -5.67 37.58
CA GLN A 94 22.05 -6.87 36.91
C GLN A 94 20.97 -7.96 36.92
N GLN A 95 20.67 -8.57 35.78
CA GLN A 95 20.08 -9.91 35.78
C GLN A 95 20.52 -10.69 34.55
N GLN A 96 21.48 -11.59 34.77
CA GLN A 96 21.76 -12.71 33.88
C GLN A 96 20.54 -13.62 33.89
N SER A 97 19.86 -13.76 32.74
CA SER A 97 18.95 -14.89 32.50
C SER A 97 19.52 -15.72 31.35
N ASN A 98 19.96 -16.92 31.72
CA ASN A 98 20.26 -18.01 30.81
C ASN A 98 18.95 -18.70 30.46
N ASP A 99 18.26 -18.26 29.41
CA ASP A 99 17.12 -18.99 28.86
C ASP A 99 17.43 -19.40 27.42
N ALA A 100 18.02 -20.59 27.30
CA ALA A 100 18.14 -21.29 26.03
C ALA A 100 16.77 -21.93 25.71
N SER A 101 16.03 -21.35 24.76
CA SER A 101 14.87 -22.03 24.16
C SER A 101 15.28 -22.63 22.79
N PRO A 102 15.23 -23.97 22.63
CA PRO A 102 15.59 -24.64 21.38
C PRO A 102 14.49 -24.56 20.30
N TRP A 103 14.85 -24.04 19.13
CA TRP A 103 14.15 -24.15 17.82
C TRP A 103 12.82 -23.41 17.65
N GLN A 104 12.86 -22.08 17.69
CA GLN A 104 12.09 -21.29 16.73
C GLN A 104 13.06 -20.78 15.68
N THR A 105 13.04 -21.39 14.50
CA THR A 105 13.64 -20.79 13.30
C THR A 105 12.96 -19.45 13.12
N ARG A 106 13.63 -18.36 13.54
CA ARG A 106 13.22 -17.02 13.14
C ARG A 106 13.37 -17.01 11.62
N GLU A 107 12.25 -17.05 10.90
CA GLU A 107 12.29 -16.81 9.47
C GLU A 107 13.02 -15.48 9.27
N PRO A 108 14.02 -15.41 8.37
CA PRO A 108 14.69 -14.16 8.11
C PRO A 108 13.62 -13.12 7.74
N PRO A 109 13.71 -11.87 8.26
CA PRO A 109 12.76 -10.83 7.92
C PRO A 109 12.68 -10.78 6.40
N GLN A 110 11.48 -11.00 5.86
CA GLN A 110 11.32 -11.10 4.43
C GLN A 110 11.14 -9.68 3.86
N PRO A 111 11.77 -9.35 2.72
CA PRO A 111 11.64 -8.02 2.13
C PRO A 111 10.19 -7.79 1.69
N TRP A 112 9.76 -6.53 1.76
CA TRP A 112 8.47 -6.09 1.25
C TRP A 112 8.70 -5.35 -0.04
N THR A 113 7.83 -5.54 -1.02
CA THR A 113 7.79 -4.71 -2.21
C THR A 113 6.49 -3.91 -2.17
N LEU A 114 6.62 -2.59 -2.22
CA LEU A 114 5.50 -1.67 -2.29
C LEU A 114 5.18 -1.36 -3.75
N LEU A 115 3.89 -1.39 -4.10
CA LEU A 115 3.42 -1.42 -5.47
C LEU A 115 2.41 -0.31 -5.73
N GLY A 116 2.49 0.24 -6.93
CA GLY A 116 1.44 1.08 -7.48
C GLY A 116 1.35 2.47 -6.88
N VAL A 117 0.28 3.16 -7.27
CA VAL A 117 0.05 4.56 -6.94
C VAL A 117 -0.06 4.81 -5.43
N PHE A 118 -0.44 3.80 -4.64
CA PHE A 118 -0.54 3.87 -3.18
C PHE A 118 0.55 3.09 -2.44
N GLN A 119 1.52 2.52 -3.15
CA GLN A 119 2.63 1.77 -2.53
C GLN A 119 2.13 0.63 -1.60
N LEU A 120 1.18 -0.16 -2.11
CA LEU A 120 0.58 -1.30 -1.41
C LEU A 120 1.55 -2.48 -1.35
N SER A 121 1.75 -3.07 -0.17
CA SER A 121 2.70 -4.17 0.03
C SER A 121 2.24 -5.50 -0.58
N ASN A 122 3.12 -6.15 -1.34
CA ASN A 122 2.93 -7.50 -1.89
C ASN A 122 2.73 -8.60 -0.83
N ARG A 123 3.05 -8.34 0.43
CA ARG A 123 2.88 -9.31 1.54
C ARG A 123 1.48 -9.29 2.15
N LEU A 124 0.77 -8.18 1.95
CA LEU A 124 -0.54 -7.96 2.57
C LEU A 124 -1.64 -7.88 1.53
N PHE A 125 -1.48 -7.06 0.50
CA PHE A 125 -2.59 -6.62 -0.33
C PHE A 125 -2.86 -7.54 -1.52
N CYS A 126 -1.82 -8.08 -2.16
CA CYS A 126 -1.91 -8.88 -3.39
C CYS A 126 -1.03 -10.13 -3.35
N ASP A 127 -1.15 -11.02 -4.33
CA ASP A 127 -0.27 -12.17 -4.54
C ASP A 127 0.61 -12.01 -5.80
N ASP A 128 1.92 -12.19 -5.63
CA ASP A 128 2.92 -12.16 -6.72
C ASP A 128 3.37 -13.56 -7.17
N GLY A 129 2.84 -14.62 -6.55
CA GLY A 129 3.18 -16.01 -6.82
C GLY A 129 4.58 -16.44 -6.40
N GLN A 130 5.37 -15.54 -5.79
CA GLN A 130 6.75 -15.78 -5.39
C GLN A 130 6.93 -15.73 -3.88
N ASN A 131 6.18 -14.85 -3.21
CA ASN A 131 6.30 -14.54 -1.79
C ASN A 131 5.02 -14.92 -1.03
N PRO A 132 5.12 -15.49 0.18
CA PRO A 132 3.94 -15.62 1.04
C PRO A 132 3.24 -14.28 1.26
N SER A 133 1.93 -14.25 0.97
CA SER A 133 1.08 -13.07 1.12
C SER A 133 -0.24 -13.40 1.81
N LYS A 134 -0.79 -12.42 2.54
CA LYS A 134 -2.16 -12.47 3.05
C LYS A 134 -3.20 -12.21 1.96
N ASN A 135 -2.81 -11.55 0.87
CA ASN A 135 -3.64 -11.20 -0.28
C ASN A 135 -5.05 -10.74 0.11
N ILE A 136 -5.15 -9.72 0.99
CA ILE A 136 -6.45 -9.27 1.53
C ILE A 136 -7.36 -8.70 0.46
N CYS A 137 -6.84 -8.32 -0.71
CA CYS A 137 -7.63 -7.83 -1.83
C CYS A 137 -7.97 -8.90 -2.87
N ASP A 138 -7.54 -10.15 -2.66
CA ASP A 138 -7.82 -11.29 -3.54
C ASP A 138 -7.48 -10.98 -5.01
N THR A 139 -6.28 -10.44 -5.23
CA THR A 139 -5.84 -9.93 -6.54
C THR A 139 -4.37 -10.25 -6.80
N SER A 140 -3.97 -10.23 -8.08
CA SER A 140 -2.56 -10.35 -8.45
C SER A 140 -1.85 -9.01 -8.30
N CYS A 141 -0.59 -9.03 -7.85
CA CYS A 141 0.21 -7.82 -7.71
C CYS A 141 0.47 -7.08 -9.03
N SER A 142 0.28 -7.74 -10.19
CA SER A 142 0.37 -7.05 -11.48
C SER A 142 -0.74 -6.04 -11.71
N ASN A 143 -1.90 -6.21 -11.07
CA ASN A 143 -3.03 -5.31 -11.25
C ASN A 143 -2.74 -3.93 -10.60
N PHE A 144 -2.03 -3.90 -9.46
CA PHE A 144 -1.51 -2.66 -8.88
C PHE A 144 -0.38 -1.99 -9.68
N LEU A 145 0.02 -2.53 -10.82
CA LEU A 145 1.09 -1.99 -11.66
C LEU A 145 0.62 -1.60 -13.06
N ASP A 146 -0.69 -1.69 -13.34
CA ASP A 146 -1.26 -1.32 -14.62
C ASP A 146 -1.78 0.13 -14.64
N ASP A 147 -2.49 0.53 -15.70
CA ASP A 147 -3.00 1.90 -15.86
C ASP A 147 -4.32 2.15 -15.09
N ASP A 148 -5.07 1.10 -14.74
CA ASP A 148 -6.39 1.18 -14.13
C ASP A 148 -6.29 1.16 -12.61
N THR A 149 -6.42 2.34 -11.98
CA THR A 149 -6.34 2.49 -10.53
C THR A 149 -7.58 2.03 -9.76
N THR A 150 -8.55 1.40 -10.42
CA THR A 150 -9.82 1.02 -9.79
C THR A 150 -9.60 -0.03 -8.70
N ASP A 151 -8.77 -1.04 -8.95
CA ASP A 151 -8.46 -2.08 -7.96
C ASP A 151 -7.54 -1.55 -6.84
N ASP A 152 -6.58 -0.68 -7.16
CA ASP A 152 -5.76 0.06 -6.17
C ASP A 152 -6.64 0.82 -5.17
N VAL A 153 -7.56 1.65 -5.68
CA VAL A 153 -8.47 2.48 -4.87
C VAL A 153 -9.36 1.59 -4.00
N ASN A 154 -9.98 0.56 -4.58
CA ASN A 154 -10.85 -0.34 -3.85
C ASN A 154 -10.09 -1.11 -2.76
N CYS A 155 -8.86 -1.54 -3.05
CA CYS A 155 -8.02 -2.26 -2.12
C CYS A 155 -7.56 -1.39 -0.94
N LEU A 156 -7.14 -0.15 -1.21
CA LEU A 156 -6.82 0.83 -0.19
C LEU A 156 -8.01 1.07 0.75
N LEU A 157 -9.19 1.34 0.20
CA LEU A 157 -10.40 1.59 0.99
C LEU A 157 -10.84 0.36 1.77
N LYS A 158 -10.71 -0.85 1.20
CA LYS A 158 -10.97 -2.11 1.91
C LYS A 158 -10.14 -2.23 3.18
N PHE A 159 -8.85 -1.91 3.12
CA PHE A 159 -7.97 -1.94 4.29
C PHE A 159 -8.37 -0.92 5.35
N PHE A 160 -8.70 0.31 4.97
CA PHE A 160 -9.10 1.36 5.92
C PHE A 160 -10.56 1.26 6.39
N SER A 161 -11.38 0.42 5.77
CA SER A 161 -12.76 0.15 6.21
C SER A 161 -12.82 -0.66 7.51
N ASN A 162 -13.96 -0.60 8.22
CA ASN A 162 -14.20 -1.25 9.52
C ASN A 162 -14.01 -2.78 9.49
N SER A 163 -14.13 -3.40 8.30
CA SER A 163 -13.90 -4.82 8.05
C SER A 163 -12.45 -5.17 7.72
N GLY A 164 -11.62 -4.20 7.31
CA GLY A 164 -10.20 -4.40 7.01
C GLY A 164 -9.39 -4.69 8.27
N PHE A 165 -9.32 -3.73 9.19
CA PHE A 165 -8.53 -3.85 10.43
C PHE A 165 -8.91 -5.04 11.33
N GLY A 166 -10.19 -5.41 11.38
CA GLY A 166 -10.70 -6.48 12.23
C GLY A 166 -10.62 -7.89 11.63
N ALA A 167 -10.52 -8.02 10.30
CA ALA A 167 -10.55 -9.32 9.64
C ALA A 167 -9.17 -9.92 9.35
N VAL A 168 -8.08 -9.13 9.41
CA VAL A 168 -6.74 -9.65 9.16
C VAL A 168 -6.19 -10.33 10.42
N GLN A 169 -5.87 -11.63 10.32
CA GLN A 169 -5.01 -12.32 11.29
C GLN A 169 -3.55 -11.83 11.13
N MET A 170 -3.28 -10.63 11.64
CA MET A 170 -2.00 -9.95 11.62
C MET A 170 -1.71 -9.35 13.00
N SER A 171 -0.44 -9.19 13.36
CA SER A 171 -0.09 -8.50 14.60
C SER A 171 -0.44 -7.01 14.51
N ILE A 172 -0.79 -6.40 15.65
CA ILE A 172 -1.04 -4.96 15.74
C ILE A 172 0.18 -4.15 15.24
N GLU A 173 1.40 -4.66 15.46
CA GLU A 173 2.63 -4.01 15.03
C GLU A 173 2.74 -3.92 13.50
N GLU A 174 2.46 -5.02 12.79
CA GLU A 174 2.45 -5.04 11.32
C GLU A 174 1.35 -4.13 10.75
N ILE A 175 0.17 -4.11 11.39
CA ILE A 175 -0.92 -3.20 11.02
C ILE A 175 -0.47 -1.74 11.16
N LEU A 176 0.15 -1.37 12.29
CA LEU A 176 0.64 -0.01 12.53
C LEU A 176 1.75 0.38 11.55
N LYS A 177 2.65 -0.54 11.20
CA LYS A 177 3.67 -0.31 10.17
C LYS A 177 3.03 0.04 8.83
N MET A 178 2.00 -0.68 8.42
CA MET A 178 1.27 -0.38 7.18
C MET A 178 0.53 0.95 7.24
N ILE A 179 -0.14 1.25 8.36
CA ILE A 179 -0.79 2.56 8.55
C ILE A 179 0.24 3.68 8.44
N HIS A 180 1.43 3.54 9.05
CA HIS A 180 2.49 4.54 8.96
C HIS A 180 3.08 4.70 7.56
N LEU A 181 3.15 3.63 6.77
CA LEU A 181 3.61 3.70 5.38
C LEU A 181 2.63 4.49 4.50
N ILE A 182 1.32 4.36 4.73
CA ILE A 182 0.27 5.00 3.92
C ILE A 182 -0.11 6.39 4.46
N LEU A 183 -0.20 6.56 5.77
CA LEU A 183 -0.49 7.84 6.41
C LEU A 183 0.83 8.54 6.77
N GLN A 184 1.49 9.06 5.73
CA GLN A 184 2.77 9.72 5.89
C GLN A 184 2.69 10.94 6.83
N PRO A 185 3.72 11.18 7.67
CA PRO A 185 3.76 12.34 8.56
C PRO A 185 3.60 13.68 7.84
N ASP A 186 4.20 13.81 6.65
CA ASP A 186 4.13 15.03 5.83
C ASP A 186 2.72 15.31 5.30
N CYS A 187 1.86 14.30 5.25
CA CYS A 187 0.49 14.41 4.77
C CYS A 187 -0.53 14.60 5.91
N LYS A 188 -0.09 14.49 7.18
CA LYS A 188 -0.98 14.45 8.35
C LYS A 188 -1.92 15.65 8.45
N ASP A 189 -1.40 16.84 8.20
CA ASP A 189 -2.10 18.11 8.44
C ASP A 189 -2.69 18.72 7.14
N VAL A 190 -2.62 17.99 6.02
CA VAL A 190 -3.16 18.42 4.73
C VAL A 190 -4.67 18.66 4.83
N GLN A 191 -5.11 19.83 4.37
CA GLN A 191 -6.52 20.21 4.30
C GLN A 191 -7.04 20.04 2.87
N ASP A 192 -8.20 19.42 2.71
CA ASP A 192 -8.86 19.20 1.42
C ASP A 192 -9.01 20.49 0.60
N SER A 193 -9.52 21.54 1.23
CA SER A 193 -9.83 22.82 0.58
C SER A 193 -8.60 23.52 0.01
N GLU A 194 -7.45 23.39 0.66
CA GLU A 194 -6.18 23.96 0.20
C GLU A 194 -5.50 23.04 -0.81
N TYR A 195 -5.40 21.75 -0.49
CA TYR A 195 -4.69 20.78 -1.32
C TYR A 195 -5.35 20.62 -2.69
N PHE A 196 -6.67 20.73 -2.78
CA PHE A 196 -7.42 20.62 -4.03
C PHE A 196 -7.98 21.94 -4.55
N ALA A 197 -7.44 23.09 -4.12
CA ALA A 197 -7.92 24.41 -4.54
C ALA A 197 -7.96 24.62 -6.08
N GLY A 198 -7.13 23.90 -6.84
CA GLY A 198 -7.10 23.93 -8.30
C GLY A 198 -8.02 22.91 -9.00
N CYS A 199 -8.69 22.04 -8.26
CA CYS A 199 -9.55 21.01 -8.81
C CYS A 199 -11.00 21.47 -8.86
N SER A 200 -11.72 21.12 -9.94
CA SER A 200 -13.17 21.29 -10.02
C SER A 200 -13.89 20.53 -8.91
N GLN A 201 -15.17 20.83 -8.68
CA GLN A 201 -15.99 20.06 -7.73
C GLN A 201 -16.00 18.56 -8.12
N PRO A 202 -15.91 17.63 -7.16
CA PRO A 202 -16.06 16.21 -7.44
C PRO A 202 -17.42 15.90 -8.08
N PRO A 203 -17.54 14.81 -8.86
CA PRO A 203 -18.83 14.36 -9.36
C PRO A 203 -19.80 14.10 -8.20
N ALA A 204 -21.05 14.52 -8.37
CA ALA A 204 -22.11 14.23 -7.40
C ALA A 204 -22.34 12.71 -7.31
N PRO A 205 -22.63 12.18 -6.10
CA PRO A 205 -22.96 10.77 -5.91
C PRO A 205 -24.25 10.37 -6.63
#